data_AF-A0A7C2DQ69-F1
#
_entry.id   AF-A0A7C2DQ69-F1
#
_cell.length_a   1.000
_cell.length_b   1.000
_cell.length_c   1.000
_cell.angle_alpha   90.00
_cell.angle_beta   90.00
_cell.angle_gamma   90.00
#
_symmetry.space_group_name_H-M   'P 1'
#
loop_
_entity.id
_entity.type
_entity.pdbx_description
1 polymer ?
#
loop_
_entity_poly.entity_id
_entity_poly.type
_entity_poly.pdbx_seq_one_letter_code
_entity_poly.pdbx_strand_id
1 'polypeptide(L)'
;MSVERNVEVDSCGVPRREHRRIYIASAAFIALTFFSLALLGREALGIPLRVVLAVLPPLAFAVLLAVMARAIARSDELQRQIQLEALGFAYPAALVLAALFGFLQREGLVPHALRDLRDVWLFLAWPYFIGL
;
A
#
# COMPACT_ATOMS: atom_id res chain seq x y z
N MET A 1 25.65 12.41 31.25
CA MET A 1 25.08 12.87 29.97
C MET A 1 25.78 12.11 28.86
N SER A 2 25.17 11.02 28.38
CA SER A 2 25.46 10.30 27.12
C SER A 2 24.75 8.95 27.21
N VAL A 3 23.45 8.98 26.91
CA VAL A 3 22.67 7.76 26.71
C VAL A 3 23.04 7.24 25.33
N GLU A 4 24.03 6.35 25.26
CA GLU A 4 24.24 5.47 24.13
C GLU A 4 22.98 4.61 23.97
N ARG A 5 22.01 5.11 23.21
CA ARG A 5 20.95 4.28 22.68
C ARG A 5 21.62 3.36 21.67
N ASN A 6 21.99 2.17 22.13
CA ASN A 6 22.35 1.02 21.32
C ASN A 6 21.28 0.84 20.23
N VAL A 7 21.53 1.43 19.06
CA VAL A 7 20.76 1.15 17.85
C VAL A 7 21.38 -0.13 17.34
N GLU A 8 20.74 -1.25 17.65
CA GLU A 8 21.12 -2.54 17.09
C GLU A 8 20.88 -2.46 15.59
N VAL A 9 21.96 -2.22 14.84
CA VAL A 9 21.99 -2.16 13.38
C VAL A 9 22.14 -3.60 12.89
N ASP A 10 21.18 -4.07 12.09
CA ASP A 10 21.27 -5.36 11.41
C ASP A 10 22.46 -5.38 10.45
N SER A 11 23.01 -6.55 10.11
CA SER A 11 24.23 -6.74 9.30
C SER A 11 24.25 -6.06 7.91
N CYS A 12 23.18 -5.37 7.51
CA CYS A 12 23.02 -4.63 6.26
C CYS A 12 23.02 -3.09 6.43
N GLY A 13 23.27 -2.53 7.63
CA GLY A 13 23.40 -1.08 7.82
C GLY A 13 22.08 -0.29 7.90
N VAL A 14 20.93 -0.95 8.03
CA VAL A 14 19.62 -0.28 8.15
C VAL A 14 19.19 -0.24 9.62
N PRO A 15 18.88 0.95 10.19
CA PRO A 15 18.48 1.05 11.59
C PRO A 15 17.12 0.39 11.84
N ARG A 16 17.07 -0.58 12.77
CA ARG A 16 15.88 -1.35 13.23
C ARG A 16 14.64 -0.50 13.55
N ARG A 17 14.83 0.79 13.83
CA ARG A 17 13.77 1.77 14.12
C ARG A 17 12.91 2.11 12.89
N GLU A 18 13.49 2.10 11.70
CA GLU A 18 12.77 2.45 10.46
C GLU A 18 11.89 1.27 10.00
N HIS A 19 12.41 0.03 10.07
CA HIS A 19 11.62 -1.19 9.85
C HIS A 19 10.40 -1.25 10.79
N ARG A 20 10.58 -0.92 12.08
CA ARG A 20 9.45 -0.89 13.03
C ARG A 20 8.38 0.12 12.65
N ARG A 21 8.75 1.29 12.10
CA ARG A 21 7.78 2.30 11.64
C ARG A 21 6.98 1.81 10.46
N ILE A 22 7.62 1.11 9.51
CA ILE A 22 6.95 0.49 8.38
C ILE A 22 5.99 -0.60 8.88
N TYR A 23 6.43 -1.52 9.75
CA TYR A 23 5.57 -2.56 10.30
C TYR A 23 4.38 -1.98 11.07
N ILE A 24 4.58 -0.93 11.88
CA ILE A 24 3.49 -0.26 12.60
C ILE A 24 2.53 0.41 11.59
N ALA A 25 3.03 1.10 10.57
CA ALA A 25 2.20 1.74 9.56
C ALA A 25 1.40 0.71 8.75
N SER A 26 2.01 -0.43 8.37
CA SER A 26 1.35 -1.53 7.69
C SER A 26 0.27 -2.18 8.56
N ALA A 27 0.59 -2.47 9.84
CA ALA A 27 -0.38 -3.00 10.78
C ALA A 27 -1.54 -2.04 11.03
N ALA A 28 -1.25 -0.73 11.15
CA ALA A 28 -2.27 0.30 11.28
C ALA A 28 -3.16 0.41 10.03
N PHE A 29 -2.57 0.36 8.83
CA PHE A 29 -3.32 0.35 7.57
C PHE A 29 -4.24 -0.86 7.47
N ILE A 30 -3.72 -2.06 7.75
CA ILE A 30 -4.51 -3.31 7.77
C ILE A 30 -5.65 -3.18 8.78
N ALA A 31 -5.35 -2.81 10.03
CA ALA A 31 -6.35 -2.68 11.08
C ALA A 31 -7.44 -1.64 10.74
N LEU A 32 -7.06 -0.47 10.23
CA LEU A 32 -8.00 0.59 9.82
C LEU A 32 -8.87 0.14 8.64
N THR A 33 -8.31 -0.61 7.70
CA THR A 33 -9.04 -1.15 6.55
C THR A 33 -10.09 -2.16 7.00
N PHE A 34 -9.69 -3.16 7.81
CA PHE A 34 -10.62 -4.15 8.37
C PHE A 34 -11.68 -3.50 9.26
N PHE A 35 -11.29 -2.51 10.06
CA PHE A 35 -12.21 -1.77 10.93
C PHE A 35 -13.25 -0.98 10.13
N SER A 36 -12.82 -0.26 9.08
CA SER A 36 -13.72 0.47 8.19
C SER A 36 -14.71 -0.47 7.51
N LEU A 37 -14.25 -1.59 6.96
CA LEU A 37 -15.09 -2.60 6.30
C LEU A 37 -16.12 -3.22 7.26
N ALA A 38 -15.70 -3.58 8.48
CA ALA A 38 -16.58 -4.17 9.49
C ALA A 38 -17.67 -3.20 9.95
N LEU A 39 -17.38 -1.90 10.01
CA LEU A 39 -18.37 -0.87 10.34
C LEU A 39 -19.30 -0.59 9.16
N LEU A 40 -18.78 -0.45 7.93
CA LEU A 40 -19.58 -0.16 6.72
C LEU A 40 -20.67 -1.20 6.44
N GLY A 41 -20.45 -2.46 6.84
CA GLY A 41 -21.43 -3.55 6.76
C GLY A 41 -22.60 -3.44 7.75
N ARG A 42 -22.58 -2.47 8.67
CA ARG A 42 -23.71 -2.19 9.57
C ARG A 42 -24.67 -1.20 8.92
N GLU A 43 -25.92 -1.60 8.74
CA GLU A 43 -26.94 -0.78 8.05
C GLU A 43 -27.36 0.49 8.81
N ALA A 44 -27.02 0.60 10.10
CA ALA A 44 -27.45 1.69 10.98
C ALA A 44 -26.58 2.97 10.91
N LEU A 45 -25.72 3.12 9.91
CA LEU A 45 -24.79 4.25 9.81
C LEU A 45 -25.37 5.41 8.98
N GLY A 46 -25.43 6.60 9.58
CA GLY A 46 -25.77 7.83 8.86
C GLY A 46 -24.77 8.13 7.73
N ILE A 47 -25.26 8.78 6.66
CA ILE A 47 -24.50 9.18 5.46
C ILE A 47 -23.14 9.84 5.79
N PRO A 48 -23.01 10.82 6.72
CA PRO A 48 -21.71 11.46 6.97
C PRO A 48 -20.67 10.49 7.55
N LEU A 49 -21.09 9.55 8.41
CA LEU A 49 -20.15 8.60 9.03
C LEU A 49 -19.66 7.56 8.01
N ARG A 50 -20.52 7.15 7.08
CA ARG A 50 -20.16 6.27 5.95
C ARG A 50 -19.09 6.90 5.05
N VAL A 51 -19.20 8.20 4.75
CA VAL A 51 -18.21 8.91 3.93
C VAL A 51 -16.85 8.96 4.64
N VAL A 52 -16.84 9.34 5.92
CA VAL A 52 -15.59 9.38 6.71
C VAL A 52 -14.92 8.02 6.76
N LEU A 53 -15.70 6.96 7.03
CA LEU A 53 -15.18 5.60 7.09
C LEU A 53 -14.69 5.10 5.72
N ALA A 54 -15.32 5.50 4.62
CA ALA A 54 -14.87 5.14 3.27
C ALA A 54 -13.55 5.82 2.87
N VAL A 55 -13.29 7.04 3.36
CA VAL A 55 -12.06 7.80 3.06
C VAL A 55 -10.88 7.39 3.96
N LEU A 56 -11.16 6.79 5.11
CA LEU A 56 -10.15 6.39 6.09
C LEU A 56 -9.08 5.41 5.54
N PRO A 57 -9.45 4.32 4.84
CA PRO A 57 -8.47 3.37 4.31
C PRO A 57 -7.56 3.97 3.22
N PRO A 58 -8.07 4.70 2.21
CA PRO A 58 -7.22 5.40 1.25
C PRO A 58 -6.24 6.38 1.91
N LEU A 59 -6.68 7.10 2.94
CA LEU A 59 -5.82 8.03 3.68
C LEU A 59 -4.71 7.29 4.43
N ALA A 60 -5.03 6.19 5.10
CA ALA A 60 -4.05 5.35 5.78
C ALA A 60 -3.03 4.75 4.80
N PHE A 61 -3.48 4.38 3.60
CA PHE A 61 -2.58 3.92 2.54
C PHE A 61 -1.64 5.02 2.06
N ALA A 62 -2.13 6.24 1.86
CA ALA A 62 -1.29 7.38 1.48
C ALA A 62 -0.18 7.65 2.51
N VAL A 63 -0.50 7.50 3.80
CA VAL A 63 0.50 7.60 4.88
C VAL A 63 1.53 6.47 4.77
N LEU A 64 1.10 5.23 4.52
CA LEU A 64 2.02 4.09 4.32
C LEU A 64 2.97 4.34 3.14
N LEU A 65 2.45 4.81 2.00
CA LEU A 65 3.26 5.18 0.84
C LEU A 65 4.26 6.29 1.16
N ALA A 66 3.84 7.31 1.91
CA ALA A 66 4.74 8.39 2.31
C ALA A 66 5.88 7.90 3.23
N VAL A 67 5.61 6.94 4.11
CA VAL A 67 6.63 6.30 4.95
C VAL A 67 7.60 5.48 4.10
N MET A 68 7.09 4.68 3.15
CA MET A 68 7.92 3.90 2.23
C MET A 68 8.79 4.79 1.35
N ALA A 69 8.22 5.83 0.74
CA ALA A 69 8.96 6.79 -0.09
C ALA A 69 10.09 7.47 0.69
N ARG A 70 9.85 7.82 1.96
CA ARG A 70 10.90 8.37 2.85
C ARG A 70 11.99 7.35 3.17
N ALA A 71 11.64 6.08 3.33
CA ALA A 71 12.62 5.01 3.56
C ALA A 71 13.51 4.79 2.32
N ILE A 72 12.92 4.78 1.12
CA ILE A 72 13.65 4.69 -0.15
C ILE A 72 14.56 5.91 -0.35
N ALA A 73 14.07 7.13 -0.05
CA ALA A 73 14.86 8.35 -0.17
C ALA A 73 16.07 8.42 0.79
N ARG A 74 16.07 7.62 1.86
CA ARG A 74 17.17 7.48 2.83
C ARG A 74 18.07 6.28 2.56
N SER A 75 17.76 5.48 1.54
CA SER A 75 18.57 4.33 1.14
C SER A 75 19.80 4.80 0.36
N ASP A 76 20.80 3.93 0.29
CA ASP A 76 22.00 4.15 -0.54
C ASP A 76 21.62 4.28 -2.04
N GLU A 77 22.49 4.90 -2.83
CA GLU A 77 22.25 5.19 -4.25
C GLU A 77 21.93 3.94 -5.05
N LEU A 78 22.66 2.84 -4.79
CA LEU A 78 22.46 1.56 -5.48
C LEU A 78 21.07 0.97 -5.18
N GLN A 79 20.66 0.97 -3.91
CA GLN A 79 19.33 0.49 -3.51
C GLN A 79 18.22 1.36 -4.10
N ARG A 80 18.40 2.68 -4.08
CA ARG A 80 17.43 3.62 -4.66
C ARG A 80 17.28 3.43 -6.17
N GLN A 81 18.37 3.15 -6.88
CA GLN A 81 18.33 2.89 -8.32
C GLN A 81 17.54 1.62 -8.64
N ILE A 82 17.79 0.51 -7.92
CA ILE A 82 17.04 -0.74 -8.08
C ILE A 82 15.54 -0.51 -7.84
N GLN A 83 15.18 0.22 -6.78
CA GLN A 83 13.78 0.53 -6.48
C GLN A 83 13.11 1.38 -7.56
N LEU A 84 13.84 2.34 -8.15
CA LEU A 84 13.32 3.18 -9.23
C LEU A 84 13.17 2.40 -10.55
N GLU A 85 14.09 1.50 -10.84
CA GLU A 85 14.03 0.62 -12.01
C GLU A 85 12.86 -0.37 -11.90
N ALA A 86 12.72 -1.00 -10.73
CA ALA A 86 11.57 -1.83 -10.38
C ALA A 86 10.24 -1.07 -10.53
N LEU A 87 10.15 0.15 -9.99
CA LEU A 87 8.96 1.00 -10.09
C LEU A 87 8.69 1.41 -11.54
N GLY A 88 9.74 1.68 -12.32
CA GLY A 88 9.68 2.01 -13.74
C GLY A 88 9.09 0.90 -14.59
N PHE A 89 9.27 -0.38 -14.20
CA PHE A 89 8.62 -1.52 -14.85
C PHE A 89 7.22 -1.81 -14.30
N ALA A 90 7.08 -1.80 -12.98
CA ALA A 90 5.83 -2.13 -12.29
C ALA A 90 4.68 -1.17 -12.63
N TYR A 91 4.96 0.13 -12.72
CA TYR A 91 3.91 1.13 -12.94
C TYR A 91 3.26 1.01 -14.34
N PRO A 92 4.00 0.96 -15.46
CA PRO A 92 3.42 0.68 -16.77
C PRO A 92 2.73 -0.68 -16.84
N ALA A 93 3.31 -1.73 -16.25
CA ALA A 93 2.69 -3.05 -16.21
C ALA A 93 1.32 -3.00 -15.50
N ALA A 94 1.23 -2.32 -14.36
CA ALA A 94 -0.02 -2.11 -13.64
C ALA A 94 -1.05 -1.32 -14.48
N LEU A 95 -0.62 -0.28 -15.22
CA LEU A 95 -1.50 0.46 -16.13
C LEU A 95 -2.05 -0.40 -17.26
N VAL A 96 -1.22 -1.22 -17.88
CA VAL A 96 -1.64 -2.15 -18.95
C VAL A 96 -2.65 -3.16 -18.41
N LEU A 97 -2.37 -3.76 -17.26
CA LEU A 97 -3.29 -4.70 -16.60
C LEU A 97 -4.61 -4.03 -16.21
N ALA A 98 -4.57 -2.81 -15.67
CA ALA A 98 -5.76 -2.04 -15.32
C ALA A 98 -6.60 -1.69 -16.55
N ALA A 99 -5.96 -1.32 -17.66
CA ALA A 99 -6.64 -1.05 -18.92
C ALA A 99 -7.29 -2.32 -19.49
N LEU A 100 -6.54 -3.42 -19.56
CA LEU A 100 -7.05 -4.74 -19.96
C LEU A 100 -8.26 -5.13 -19.13
N PHE A 101 -8.16 -4.95 -17.81
CA PHE A 101 -9.25 -5.22 -16.89
C PHE A 101 -10.49 -4.36 -17.20
N GLY A 102 -10.31 -3.06 -17.41
CA GLY A 102 -11.40 -2.14 -17.78
C GLY A 102 -12.07 -2.51 -19.10
N PHE A 103 -11.30 -2.93 -20.12
CA PHE A 103 -11.85 -3.40 -21.39
C PHE A 103 -12.62 -4.72 -21.23
N LEU A 104 -12.08 -5.69 -20.49
CA LEU A 104 -12.78 -6.94 -20.21
C LEU A 104 -14.07 -6.71 -19.41
N GLN A 105 -14.06 -5.76 -18.48
CA GLN A 105 -15.25 -5.41 -17.70
C GLN A 105 -16.36 -4.83 -18.57
N ARG A 106 -16.01 -4.05 -19.59
CA ARG A 106 -16.95 -3.49 -20.56
C ARG A 106 -17.68 -4.56 -21.37
N GLU A 107 -16.96 -5.61 -21.77
CA GLU A 107 -17.50 -6.75 -22.53
C GLU A 107 -18.22 -7.79 -21.65
N GLY A 108 -18.26 -7.58 -20.32
CA GLY A 108 -18.91 -8.50 -19.39
C GLY A 108 -18.19 -9.84 -19.18
N LEU A 109 -16.94 -9.96 -19.65
CA LEU A 109 -16.12 -11.18 -19.60
C LEU A 109 -15.44 -11.40 -18.24
N VAL A 110 -15.64 -10.49 -17.29
CA VAL A 110 -15.00 -10.52 -15.97
C VAL A 110 -15.85 -11.34 -14.99
N PRO A 111 -15.28 -12.31 -14.25
CA PRO A 111 -15.97 -13.05 -13.21
C PRO A 111 -16.64 -12.10 -12.21
N HIS A 112 -17.83 -12.45 -11.71
CA HIS A 112 -18.56 -11.62 -10.75
C HIS A 112 -17.74 -11.24 -9.50
N ALA A 113 -16.76 -12.07 -9.12
CA ALA A 113 -15.84 -11.83 -8.01
C ALA A 113 -14.86 -10.67 -8.24
N LEU A 114 -14.64 -10.23 -9.48
CA LEU A 114 -13.77 -9.08 -9.78
C LEU A 114 -14.56 -7.82 -10.16
N ARG A 115 -15.89 -7.85 -10.14
CA ARG A 115 -16.72 -6.76 -10.67
C ARG A 115 -16.64 -5.46 -9.85
N ASP A 116 -16.31 -5.58 -8.57
CA ASP A 116 -16.17 -4.44 -7.67
C ASP A 116 -14.78 -3.80 -7.78
N LEU A 117 -14.73 -2.47 -7.88
CA LEU A 117 -13.49 -1.68 -7.89
C LEU A 117 -12.60 -1.95 -6.66
N ARG A 118 -13.19 -2.49 -5.58
CA ARG A 118 -12.51 -2.98 -4.38
C ARG A 118 -11.47 -4.05 -4.68
N ASP A 119 -11.76 -4.99 -5.57
CA ASP A 119 -10.91 -6.16 -5.83
C ASP A 119 -9.83 -5.85 -6.89
N VAL A 120 -10.08 -4.85 -7.74
CA VAL A 120 -9.16 -4.37 -8.78
C VAL A 120 -7.86 -3.80 -8.18
N TRP A 121 -7.94 -3.22 -6.99
CA TRP A 121 -6.82 -2.55 -6.36
C TRP A 121 -5.70 -3.51 -5.92
N LEU A 122 -6.06 -4.74 -5.52
CA LEU A 122 -5.08 -5.80 -5.24
C LEU A 122 -4.30 -6.18 -6.50
N PHE A 123 -4.95 -6.14 -7.66
CA PHE A 123 -4.34 -6.42 -8.95
C PHE A 123 -3.39 -5.30 -9.40
N LEU A 124 -3.67 -4.05 -9.06
CA LEU A 124 -2.75 -2.92 -9.31
C LEU A 124 -1.50 -2.95 -8.43
N ALA A 125 -1.60 -3.46 -7.20
CA ALA A 125 -0.47 -3.52 -6.28
C ALA A 125 0.48 -4.70 -6.57
N TRP A 126 -0.03 -5.79 -7.17
CA TRP A 126 0.75 -7.00 -7.45
C TRP A 126 2.02 -6.79 -8.32
N PRO A 127 1.99 -6.03 -9.42
CA PRO A 127 3.15 -5.85 -10.30
C PRO A 127 4.35 -5.19 -9.62
N TYR A 128 4.11 -4.39 -8.58
CA TYR A 128 5.17 -3.81 -7.77
C TYR A 128 6.03 -4.88 -7.08
N PHE A 129 5.40 -5.97 -6.62
CA PHE A 129 6.11 -7.07 -5.96
C PHE A 129 6.88 -7.97 -6.93
N ILE A 130 6.56 -7.95 -8.22
CA ILE A 130 7.31 -8.69 -9.25
C ILE A 130 8.64 -8.00 -9.57
N GLY A 131 8.71 -6.68 -9.42
CA GLY A 131 9.93 -5.91 -9.68
C GLY A 131 10.89 -5.82 -8.49
N LEU A 132 10.49 -6.25 -7.29
CA LEU A 132 11.28 -6.23 -6.06
C LEU A 132 12.23 -7.44 -5.99
#